data_AF-A0A1H9BCG2-F1
#
_entry.id   AF-A0A1H9BCG2-F1
#
_cell.length_a   1.000
_cell.length_b   1.000
_cell.length_c   1.000
_cell.angle_alpha   90.00
_cell.angle_beta   90.00
_cell.angle_gamma   90.00
#
_symmetry.space_group_name_H-M   'P 1'
#
loop_
_entity.id
_entity.type
_entity.pdbx_description
1 polymer ?
#
loop_
_entity_poly.entity_id
_entity_poly.type
_entity_poly.pdbx_seq_one_letter_code
_entity_poly.pdbx_strand_id
1 'polypeptide(L)'
;MNKYIKFSSPLVFLISLILILAFKTVPSGKLWKNYSVICVPVNTPDSLVISAIEKAGIKNQISLSGQYLPISLSENSIEVSILRLNYMSSQYAYLNKRNAMFFDKSQSYRLYYIPGIYNSETTTLIKLLENEGIECIKDSSADYPWLLPFIGVLLALMLFLFVRNKLPFLCSNIIPLIFLYCNPFYPVATATCLMLLCLFFTANVWRRRGAVSILLSRHSAPAMLAIAFICAFSSSIASGFLFILAVIGTISSLILCHLVEDFFRNKKPFVPVYIRSAKRVSLFAGKSFISMSIVTGAVVLFIIMIFITSSGSIHTSSSKLLFPGKAYIAEDSLPQFEDYYQWNWNVMTAPYKSLNGDISKAEDTVAFSSFVENEQTGIISEQTNIMKYDNDFRQDVYDSIDKLQFDSVEKLMKSEGEDFCGGYTATSSYQINLFGIIMCFLCLFILLFIYFSIIIRKGINK
;
A
#
# COMPACT_ATOMS: atom_id res chain seq x y z
N MET A 1 34.57 1.46 27.13
CA MET A 1 33.25 1.77 26.52
C MET A 1 32.32 2.26 27.61
N ASN A 2 31.71 3.44 27.45
CA ASN A 2 30.99 4.17 28.50
C ASN A 2 29.74 3.40 28.98
N LYS A 3 29.40 3.42 30.28
CA LYS A 3 28.26 2.66 30.85
C LYS A 3 26.94 3.00 30.13
N TYR A 4 26.78 4.26 29.72
CA TYR A 4 25.62 4.75 28.96
C TYR A 4 25.43 4.03 27.62
N ILE A 5 26.51 3.70 26.89
CA ILE A 5 26.43 3.01 25.58
C ILE A 5 25.91 1.58 25.75
N LYS A 6 26.23 0.93 26.89
CA LYS A 6 25.77 -0.44 27.17
C LYS A 6 24.26 -0.52 27.41
N PHE A 7 23.69 0.51 28.04
CA PHE A 7 22.27 0.56 28.34
C PHE A 7 21.45 1.17 27.19
N SER A 8 21.99 2.16 26.47
CA SER A 8 21.29 2.82 25.38
C SER A 8 21.18 1.96 24.11
N SER A 9 22.14 1.09 23.84
CA SER A 9 22.17 0.31 22.60
C SER A 9 20.96 -0.65 22.43
N PRO A 10 20.61 -1.52 23.41
CA PRO A 10 19.40 -2.34 23.31
C PRO A 10 18.12 -1.52 23.11
N LEU A 11 18.01 -0.37 23.81
CA LEU A 11 16.85 0.51 23.74
C LEU A 11 16.72 1.16 22.35
N VAL A 12 17.82 1.68 21.80
CA VAL A 12 17.84 2.25 20.44
C VAL A 12 17.50 1.19 19.40
N PHE A 13 17.98 -0.04 19.55
CA PHE A 13 17.63 -1.15 18.66
C PHE A 13 16.12 -1.44 18.69
N LEU A 14 15.53 -1.54 19.87
CA LEU A 14 14.09 -1.78 20.05
C LEU A 14 13.24 -0.64 19.50
N ILE A 15 13.60 0.61 19.78
CA ILE A 15 12.89 1.79 19.27
C ILE A 15 12.96 1.82 17.74
N SER A 16 14.14 1.62 17.14
CA SER A 16 14.27 1.57 15.68
C SER A 16 13.39 0.47 15.07
N LEU A 17 13.34 -0.71 15.70
CA LEU A 17 12.50 -1.81 15.26
C LEU A 17 11.01 -1.46 15.32
N ILE A 18 10.55 -0.90 16.45
CA ILE A 18 9.14 -0.52 16.65
C ILE A 18 8.74 0.56 15.65
N LEU A 19 9.56 1.59 15.46
CA LEU A 19 9.26 2.68 14.53
C LEU A 19 9.19 2.17 13.08
N ILE A 20 10.10 1.29 12.66
CA ILE A 20 10.07 0.70 11.30
C ILE A 20 8.82 -0.16 11.08
N LEU A 21 8.36 -0.88 12.10
CA LEU A 21 7.15 -1.71 12.02
C LEU A 21 5.87 -0.87 12.05
N ALA A 22 5.83 0.19 12.87
CA ALA A 22 4.67 1.07 12.99
C ALA A 22 4.46 1.94 11.73
N PHE A 23 5.54 2.48 11.17
CA PHE A 23 5.50 3.34 9.98
C PHE A 23 5.76 2.54 8.69
N LYS A 24 5.07 1.40 8.54
CA LYS A 24 5.15 0.56 7.35
C LYS A 24 4.58 1.31 6.14
N THR A 25 5.36 1.48 5.08
CA THR A 25 4.85 2.04 3.81
C THR A 25 4.86 0.98 2.72
N VAL A 26 3.70 0.36 2.51
CA VAL A 26 3.50 -0.64 1.45
C VAL A 26 2.88 0.05 0.24
N PRO A 27 3.39 -0.16 -0.99
CA PRO A 27 2.65 0.16 -2.19
C PRO A 27 1.45 -0.81 -2.28
N SER A 28 0.31 -0.45 -1.69
CA SER A 28 -0.96 -1.11 -2.02
C SER A 28 -1.74 -0.15 -2.91
N GLY A 29 -1.70 -0.41 -4.22
CA GLY A 29 -2.50 0.34 -5.18
C GLY A 29 -3.86 -0.32 -5.47
N LYS A 30 -4.29 -1.27 -4.62
CA LYS A 30 -5.63 -1.83 -4.63
C LYS A 30 -6.53 -0.94 -3.77
N LEU A 31 -7.47 -0.24 -4.41
CA LEU A 31 -8.37 0.72 -3.76
C LEU A 31 -9.48 0.01 -2.97
N TRP A 32 -9.91 -1.17 -3.46
CA TRP A 32 -11.04 -1.93 -2.95
C TRP A 32 -10.70 -3.41 -2.81
N LYS A 33 -11.16 -4.08 -1.76
CA LYS A 33 -10.86 -5.50 -1.47
C LYS A 33 -11.36 -6.43 -2.56
N ASN A 34 -12.59 -6.22 -3.04
CA ASN A 34 -13.28 -7.14 -3.96
C ASN A 34 -13.47 -6.58 -5.36
N TYR A 35 -13.00 -5.37 -5.63
CA TYR A 35 -13.16 -4.70 -6.91
C TYR A 35 -11.83 -4.12 -7.40
N SER A 36 -11.65 -4.12 -8.72
CA SER A 36 -10.62 -3.37 -9.42
C SER A 36 -11.25 -2.16 -10.10
N VAL A 37 -10.52 -1.05 -10.13
CA VAL A 37 -10.99 0.20 -10.73
C VAL A 37 -10.31 0.40 -12.07
N ILE A 38 -11.10 0.66 -13.10
CA ILE A 38 -10.62 1.16 -14.39
C ILE A 38 -11.07 2.60 -14.57
N CYS A 39 -10.12 3.45 -14.91
CA CYS A 39 -10.32 4.87 -15.09
C CYS A 39 -10.15 5.21 -16.57
N VAL A 40 -11.08 5.99 -17.11
CA VAL A 40 -11.10 6.43 -18.50
C VAL A 40 -11.31 7.94 -18.53
N PRO A 41 -10.73 8.69 -19.48
CA PRO A 41 -11.00 10.12 -19.60
C PRO A 41 -12.50 10.42 -19.65
N VAL A 42 -12.96 11.47 -18.96
CA VAL A 42 -14.40 11.80 -18.85
C VAL A 42 -15.05 12.07 -20.22
N ASN A 43 -14.26 12.52 -21.20
CA ASN A 43 -14.72 12.79 -22.57
C ASN A 43 -15.08 11.52 -23.35
N THR A 44 -14.74 10.34 -22.87
CA THR A 44 -15.05 9.08 -23.53
C THR A 44 -16.53 8.72 -23.38
N PRO A 45 -17.24 8.38 -24.48
CA PRO A 45 -18.61 7.91 -24.42
C PRO A 45 -18.78 6.66 -23.55
N ASP A 46 -19.77 6.67 -22.66
CA ASP A 46 -20.04 5.57 -21.72
C ASP A 46 -20.38 4.25 -22.43
N SER A 47 -21.15 4.33 -23.52
CA SER A 47 -21.56 3.19 -24.33
C SER A 47 -20.38 2.43 -24.95
N LEU A 48 -19.32 3.14 -25.34
CA LEU A 48 -18.11 2.51 -25.87
C LEU A 48 -17.41 1.68 -24.81
N VAL A 49 -17.24 2.25 -23.60
CA VAL A 49 -16.57 1.55 -22.50
C VAL A 49 -17.38 0.34 -22.04
N ILE A 50 -18.69 0.48 -21.89
CA ILE A 50 -19.57 -0.66 -21.53
C ILE A 50 -19.50 -1.76 -22.59
N SER A 51 -19.55 -1.40 -23.87
CA SER A 51 -19.43 -2.40 -24.94
C SER A 51 -18.09 -3.13 -24.92
N ALA A 52 -17.01 -2.44 -24.53
CA ALA A 52 -15.69 -3.05 -24.38
C ALA A 52 -15.63 -3.99 -23.17
N ILE A 53 -16.24 -3.60 -22.05
CA ILE A 53 -16.37 -4.43 -20.82
C ILE A 53 -17.14 -5.72 -21.14
N GLU A 54 -18.28 -5.61 -21.83
CA GLU A 54 -19.10 -6.75 -22.23
C GLU A 54 -18.36 -7.67 -23.22
N LYS A 55 -17.67 -7.10 -24.22
CA LYS A 55 -16.83 -7.87 -25.16
C LYS A 55 -15.67 -8.59 -24.48
N ALA A 56 -15.13 -8.04 -23.39
CA ALA A 56 -14.10 -8.69 -22.58
C ALA A 56 -14.66 -9.85 -21.72
N GLY A 57 -15.99 -10.05 -21.70
CA GLY A 57 -16.65 -11.11 -20.92
C GLY A 57 -16.87 -10.75 -19.45
N ILE A 58 -16.68 -9.48 -19.08
CA ILE A 58 -16.86 -9.00 -17.71
C ILE A 58 -18.35 -8.76 -17.48
N LYS A 59 -18.86 -9.23 -16.35
CA LYS A 59 -20.24 -9.03 -15.91
C LYS A 59 -20.26 -8.29 -14.57
N ASN A 60 -21.41 -7.74 -14.22
CA ASN A 60 -21.68 -7.12 -12.93
C ASN A 60 -20.74 -5.95 -12.61
N GLN A 61 -20.37 -5.17 -13.63
CA GLN A 61 -19.61 -3.95 -13.43
C GLN A 61 -20.48 -2.87 -12.76
N ILE A 62 -19.87 -2.08 -11.89
CA ILE A 62 -20.52 -0.89 -11.32
C ILE A 62 -20.10 0.30 -12.18
N SER A 63 -21.04 0.84 -12.94
CA SER A 63 -20.90 2.07 -13.72
C SER A 63 -21.94 3.09 -13.29
N LEU A 64 -21.71 4.36 -13.63
CA LEU A 64 -22.65 5.45 -13.35
C LEU A 64 -24.01 5.21 -14.04
N SER A 65 -24.00 4.73 -15.29
CA SER A 65 -25.21 4.43 -16.07
C SER A 65 -26.00 3.24 -15.57
N GLY A 66 -25.36 2.30 -14.87
CA GLY A 66 -26.00 1.14 -14.25
C GLY A 66 -26.56 1.41 -12.85
N GLN A 67 -26.51 2.65 -12.36
CA GLN A 67 -27.01 2.98 -11.02
C GLN A 67 -28.52 3.26 -11.02
N TYR A 68 -29.24 2.53 -10.17
CA TYR A 68 -30.64 2.77 -9.85
C TYR A 68 -30.80 3.20 -8.39
N LEU A 69 -32.05 3.38 -7.94
CA LEU A 69 -32.36 3.66 -6.54
C LEU A 69 -31.97 2.47 -5.66
N PRO A 70 -31.08 2.66 -4.66
CA PRO A 70 -30.59 1.58 -3.82
C PRO A 70 -31.57 1.25 -2.68
N ILE A 71 -32.80 0.89 -3.01
CA ILE A 71 -33.85 0.49 -2.07
C ILE A 71 -34.60 -0.71 -2.61
N SER A 72 -34.94 -1.67 -1.75
CA SER A 72 -35.76 -2.83 -2.09
C SER A 72 -37.27 -2.54 -2.06
N LEU A 73 -37.69 -1.37 -2.54
CA LEU A 73 -39.10 -0.98 -2.64
C LEU A 73 -39.58 -1.10 -4.09
N SER A 74 -40.86 -1.39 -4.28
CA SER A 74 -41.46 -1.37 -5.62
C SER A 74 -41.45 0.04 -6.21
N GLU A 75 -41.21 0.19 -7.51
CA GLU A 75 -41.18 1.50 -8.17
C GLU A 75 -42.46 2.33 -7.99
N ASN A 76 -43.61 1.65 -7.82
CA ASN A 76 -44.92 2.26 -7.64
C ASN A 76 -45.29 2.51 -6.18
N SER A 77 -44.35 2.39 -5.24
CA SER A 77 -44.64 2.65 -3.83
C SER A 77 -44.81 4.14 -3.55
N ILE A 78 -45.52 4.46 -2.46
CA ILE A 78 -45.79 5.84 -2.04
C ILE A 78 -44.47 6.51 -1.63
N GLU A 79 -43.61 5.77 -0.94
CA GLU A 79 -42.26 6.20 -0.50
C GLU A 79 -41.40 6.65 -1.70
N VAL A 80 -41.35 5.83 -2.76
CA VAL A 80 -40.57 6.14 -3.98
C VAL A 80 -41.14 7.34 -4.72
N SER A 81 -42.48 7.49 -4.73
CA SER A 81 -43.14 8.63 -5.36
C SER A 81 -42.81 9.94 -4.65
N ILE A 82 -42.82 9.95 -3.31
CA ILE A 82 -42.47 11.14 -2.51
C ILE A 82 -40.97 11.45 -2.62
N LEU A 83 -40.10 10.43 -2.65
CA LEU A 83 -38.68 10.61 -2.94
C LEU A 83 -38.47 11.37 -4.26
N ARG A 84 -39.15 10.95 -5.34
CA ARG A 84 -39.02 11.59 -6.66
C ARG A 84 -39.41 13.06 -6.64
N LEU A 85 -40.42 13.43 -5.84
CA LEU A 85 -40.85 14.83 -5.68
C LEU A 85 -39.84 15.66 -4.89
N ASN A 86 -39.18 15.06 -3.89
CA ASN A 86 -38.30 15.77 -2.96
C ASN A 86 -36.80 15.59 -3.22
N TYR A 87 -36.43 14.97 -4.35
CA TYR A 87 -35.06 14.60 -4.71
C TYR A 87 -34.02 15.74 -4.56
N MET A 88 -34.44 16.99 -4.77
CA MET A 88 -33.57 18.17 -4.71
C MET A 88 -33.34 18.73 -3.30
N SER A 89 -34.06 18.23 -2.29
CA SER A 89 -33.88 18.71 -0.92
C SER A 89 -32.63 18.14 -0.26
N SER A 90 -32.05 18.89 0.69
CA SER A 90 -30.81 18.52 1.38
C SER A 90 -30.87 17.17 2.08
N GLN A 91 -32.07 16.72 2.47
CA GLN A 91 -32.33 15.44 3.12
C GLN A 91 -32.11 14.23 2.18
N TYR A 92 -32.03 14.44 0.86
CA TYR A 92 -31.75 13.40 -0.14
C TYR A 92 -30.40 13.59 -0.84
N ALA A 93 -29.51 14.40 -0.25
CA ALA A 93 -28.17 14.69 -0.79
C ALA A 93 -27.28 13.44 -0.95
N TYR A 94 -27.61 12.32 -0.29
CA TYR A 94 -26.89 11.05 -0.43
C TYR A 94 -26.70 10.64 -1.90
N LEU A 95 -27.74 10.71 -2.72
CA LEU A 95 -27.68 10.29 -4.13
C LEU A 95 -26.73 11.18 -4.95
N ASN A 96 -26.60 12.46 -4.59
CA ASN A 96 -25.64 13.37 -5.22
C ASN A 96 -24.21 13.04 -4.79
N LYS A 97 -23.97 12.75 -3.50
CA LYS A 97 -22.65 12.30 -3.01
C LYS A 97 -22.24 10.98 -3.64
N ARG A 98 -23.18 10.04 -3.81
CA ARG A 98 -22.97 8.74 -4.46
C ARG A 98 -22.38 8.89 -5.86
N ASN A 99 -22.80 9.88 -6.64
CA ASN A 99 -22.25 10.12 -7.98
C ASN A 99 -20.77 10.48 -7.97
N ALA A 100 -20.26 11.10 -6.89
CA ALA A 100 -18.84 11.42 -6.76
C ALA A 100 -17.95 10.17 -6.71
N MET A 101 -18.51 9.00 -6.39
CA MET A 101 -17.77 7.72 -6.46
C MET A 101 -17.39 7.32 -7.89
N PHE A 102 -17.97 7.92 -8.93
CA PHE A 102 -17.64 7.59 -10.33
C PHE A 102 -16.61 8.53 -10.96
N PHE A 103 -16.05 9.45 -10.18
CA PHE A 103 -15.09 10.43 -10.67
C PHE A 103 -13.86 10.52 -9.75
N ASP A 104 -12.72 10.89 -10.33
CA ASP A 104 -11.56 11.32 -9.56
C ASP A 104 -11.82 12.69 -8.92
N LYS A 105 -10.99 13.09 -7.94
CA LYS A 105 -11.14 14.38 -7.25
C LYS A 105 -11.11 15.58 -8.21
N SER A 106 -10.36 15.49 -9.32
CA SER A 106 -10.28 16.51 -10.35
C SER A 106 -11.33 16.39 -11.46
N GLN A 107 -12.22 15.40 -11.41
CA GLN A 107 -13.24 15.13 -12.42
C GLN A 107 -12.70 15.03 -13.86
N SER A 108 -11.44 14.63 -14.01
CA SER A 108 -10.79 14.41 -15.31
C SER A 108 -10.96 12.98 -15.81
N TYR A 109 -11.20 12.04 -14.89
CA TYR A 109 -11.37 10.61 -15.16
C TYR A 109 -12.69 10.09 -14.58
N ARG A 110 -13.36 9.23 -15.36
CA ARG A 110 -14.51 8.44 -14.93
C ARG A 110 -14.05 7.06 -14.50
N LEU A 111 -14.58 6.57 -13.39
CA LEU A 111 -14.25 5.28 -12.80
C LEU A 111 -15.32 4.23 -13.11
N TYR A 112 -14.86 3.00 -13.35
CA TYR A 112 -15.65 1.80 -13.49
C TYR A 112 -15.12 0.75 -12.51
N TYR A 113 -16.01 0.15 -11.72
CA TYR A 113 -15.62 -0.88 -10.76
C TYR A 113 -15.91 -2.26 -11.33
N ILE A 114 -14.88 -3.09 -11.41
CA ILE A 114 -14.93 -4.44 -11.97
C ILE A 114 -14.77 -5.43 -10.82
N PRO A 115 -15.66 -6.41 -10.66
CA PRO A 115 -15.51 -7.45 -9.67
C PRO A 115 -14.16 -8.18 -9.80
N GLY A 116 -13.47 -8.41 -8.67
CA GLY A 116 -12.12 -8.99 -8.64
C GLY A 116 -12.02 -10.41 -9.20
N ILE A 117 -13.15 -11.10 -9.37
CA ILE A 117 -13.24 -12.39 -10.08
C ILE A 117 -12.82 -12.28 -11.56
N TYR A 118 -12.95 -11.10 -12.16
CA TYR A 118 -12.62 -10.85 -13.57
C TYR A 118 -11.25 -10.18 -13.78
N ASN A 119 -10.34 -10.30 -12.80
CA ASN A 119 -9.02 -9.67 -12.87
C ASN A 119 -8.19 -10.14 -14.08
N SER A 120 -8.36 -11.38 -14.55
CA SER A 120 -7.72 -11.87 -15.78
C SER A 120 -8.20 -11.14 -17.03
N GLU A 121 -9.50 -10.94 -17.13
CA GLU A 121 -10.23 -10.36 -18.26
C GLU A 121 -9.98 -8.86 -18.40
N THR A 122 -9.61 -8.18 -17.30
CA THR A 122 -9.21 -6.76 -17.35
C THR A 122 -8.04 -6.50 -18.31
N THR A 123 -7.13 -7.46 -18.51
CA THR A 123 -6.02 -7.28 -19.48
C THR A 123 -6.51 -7.28 -20.92
N THR A 124 -7.55 -8.07 -21.23
CA THR A 124 -8.23 -8.05 -22.52
C THR A 124 -8.98 -6.74 -22.71
N LEU A 125 -9.66 -6.26 -21.67
CA LEU A 125 -10.37 -4.97 -21.69
C LEU A 125 -9.41 -3.80 -21.97
N ILE A 126 -8.25 -3.75 -21.31
CA ILE A 126 -7.25 -2.71 -21.55
C ILE A 126 -6.83 -2.70 -23.02
N LYS A 127 -6.52 -3.87 -23.60
CA LYS A 127 -6.16 -3.98 -25.02
C LYS A 127 -7.27 -3.53 -25.95
N LEU A 128 -8.54 -3.84 -25.63
CA LEU A 128 -9.68 -3.39 -26.43
C LEU A 128 -9.82 -1.86 -26.40
N LEU A 129 -9.65 -1.24 -25.23
CA LEU A 129 -9.69 0.22 -25.09
C LEU A 129 -8.49 0.91 -25.77
N GLU A 130 -7.29 0.34 -25.65
CA GLU A 130 -6.09 0.84 -26.33
C GLU A 130 -6.23 0.77 -27.86
N ASN A 131 -6.84 -0.29 -28.40
CA ASN A 131 -7.13 -0.42 -29.83
C ASN A 131 -8.10 0.66 -30.34
N GLU A 132 -8.99 1.15 -29.49
CA GLU A 132 -9.92 2.25 -29.77
C GLU A 132 -9.27 3.64 -29.51
N GLY A 133 -7.98 3.68 -29.17
CA GLY A 133 -7.25 4.92 -28.89
C GLY A 133 -7.58 5.56 -27.54
N ILE A 134 -8.16 4.79 -26.61
CA ILE A 134 -8.57 5.27 -25.29
C ILE A 134 -7.51 4.89 -24.26
N GLU A 135 -6.84 5.89 -23.69
CA GLU A 135 -5.90 5.67 -22.57
C GLU A 135 -6.66 5.30 -21.30
N CYS A 136 -6.44 4.10 -20.75
CA CYS A 136 -7.20 3.58 -19.61
C CYS A 136 -6.30 3.22 -18.41
N ILE A 137 -6.51 3.85 -17.27
CA ILE A 137 -5.70 3.63 -16.06
C ILE A 137 -6.37 2.56 -15.21
N LYS A 138 -5.69 1.43 -14.98
CA LYS A 138 -6.15 0.39 -14.06
C LYS A 138 -5.54 0.59 -12.67
N ASP A 139 -6.31 0.39 -11.61
CA ASP A 139 -5.77 0.24 -10.27
C ASP A 139 -4.86 -0.99 -10.19
N SER A 140 -3.78 -0.89 -9.42
CA SER A 140 -2.83 -2.00 -9.40
C SER A 140 -3.48 -3.15 -8.63
N SER A 141 -3.66 -4.30 -9.28
CA SER A 141 -4.04 -5.58 -8.65
C SER A 141 -2.97 -6.12 -7.70
N ALA A 142 -2.02 -5.28 -7.27
CA ALA A 142 -0.82 -5.69 -6.59
C ALA A 142 -1.11 -5.97 -5.12
N ASP A 143 -1.15 -7.27 -4.82
CA ASP A 143 -0.82 -7.78 -3.50
C ASP A 143 0.55 -7.26 -3.05
N TYR A 144 0.81 -7.38 -1.74
CA TYR A 144 2.11 -7.02 -1.18
C TYR A 144 3.25 -7.62 -2.03
N PRO A 145 4.26 -6.83 -2.47
CA PRO A 145 5.28 -7.29 -3.41
C PRO A 145 6.31 -8.20 -2.74
N TRP A 146 5.91 -9.45 -2.49
CA TRP A 146 6.71 -10.47 -1.79
C TRP A 146 8.06 -10.77 -2.47
N LEU A 147 8.16 -10.55 -3.77
CA LEU A 147 9.38 -10.82 -4.54
C LEU A 147 10.57 -9.99 -4.06
N LEU A 148 10.36 -8.73 -3.67
CA LEU A 148 11.42 -7.84 -3.19
C LEU A 148 12.08 -8.33 -1.88
N PRO A 149 11.33 -8.51 -0.76
CA PRO A 149 11.91 -9.02 0.48
C PRO A 149 12.43 -10.45 0.31
N PHE A 150 11.80 -11.28 -0.53
CA PHE A 150 12.28 -12.63 -0.83
C PHE A 150 13.70 -12.61 -1.44
N ILE A 151 13.93 -11.78 -2.46
CA ILE A 151 15.26 -11.61 -3.06
C ILE A 151 16.25 -11.06 -2.03
N GLY A 152 15.84 -10.11 -1.18
CA GLY A 152 16.68 -9.58 -0.10
C GLY A 152 17.13 -10.65 0.89
N VAL A 153 16.22 -11.53 1.30
CA VAL A 153 16.53 -12.67 2.20
C VAL A 153 17.46 -13.66 1.51
N LEU A 154 17.19 -14.03 0.25
CA LEU A 154 18.04 -14.92 -0.53
C LEU A 154 19.47 -14.36 -0.67
N LEU A 155 19.59 -13.06 -0.93
CA LEU A 155 20.88 -12.37 -0.99
C LEU A 155 21.61 -12.41 0.36
N ALA A 156 20.91 -12.14 1.47
CA ALA A 156 21.50 -12.22 2.80
C ALA A 156 21.99 -13.64 3.14
N LEU A 157 21.24 -14.68 2.76
CA LEU A 157 21.64 -16.09 2.92
C LEU A 157 22.89 -16.41 2.09
N MET A 158 22.93 -15.99 0.82
CA MET A 158 24.11 -16.14 -0.04
C MET A 158 25.35 -15.48 0.59
N LEU A 159 25.22 -14.24 1.05
CA LEU A 159 26.32 -13.52 1.72
C LEU A 159 26.75 -14.18 3.04
N PHE A 160 25.81 -14.79 3.78
CA PHE A 160 26.09 -15.52 5.02
C PHE A 160 26.96 -16.75 4.79
N LEU A 161 26.85 -17.42 3.64
CA LEU A 161 27.72 -18.56 3.29
C LEU A 161 29.17 -18.13 3.07
N PHE A 162 29.39 -16.92 2.55
CA PHE A 162 30.73 -16.40 2.22
C PHE A 162 31.38 -15.60 3.35
N VAL A 163 30.62 -15.12 4.35
CA VAL A 163 31.13 -14.25 5.41
C VAL A 163 32.05 -15.01 6.37
N ARG A 164 33.15 -14.37 6.79
CA ARG A 164 34.09 -14.97 7.73
C ARG A 164 33.52 -15.06 9.15
N ASN A 165 32.89 -13.98 9.61
CA ASN A 165 32.29 -13.91 10.95
C ASN A 165 30.77 -13.91 10.82
N LYS A 166 30.16 -15.08 11.11
CA LYS A 166 28.73 -15.32 10.91
C LYS A 166 27.84 -14.56 11.89
N LEU A 167 28.22 -14.52 13.17
CA LEU A 167 27.43 -13.93 14.25
C LEU A 167 27.19 -12.41 14.07
N PRO A 168 28.22 -11.55 13.89
CA PRO A 168 27.99 -10.13 13.70
C PRO A 168 27.19 -9.82 12.44
N PHE A 169 27.37 -10.61 11.37
CA PHE A 169 26.60 -10.47 10.14
C PHE A 169 25.12 -10.81 10.35
N LEU A 170 24.81 -11.91 11.05
CA LEU A 170 23.43 -12.31 11.36
C LEU A 170 22.71 -11.23 12.17
N CYS A 171 23.33 -10.74 13.24
CA CYS A 171 22.75 -9.71 14.10
C CYS A 171 22.49 -8.39 13.34
N SER A 172 23.41 -7.99 12.45
CA SER A 172 23.27 -6.74 11.70
C SER A 172 22.23 -6.78 10.58
N ASN A 173 21.96 -7.95 9.99
CA ASN A 173 21.09 -8.06 8.82
C ASN A 173 19.60 -8.03 9.13
N ILE A 174 19.20 -8.26 10.39
CA ILE A 174 17.79 -8.33 10.79
C ILE A 174 17.07 -7.01 10.45
N ILE A 175 17.64 -5.87 10.84
CA ILE A 175 17.00 -4.57 10.66
C ILE A 175 16.86 -4.15 9.19
N PRO A 176 17.89 -4.27 8.33
CA PRO A 176 17.76 -3.94 6.90
C PRO A 176 16.74 -4.83 6.19
N LEU A 177 16.63 -6.11 6.56
CA LEU A 177 15.62 -7.02 5.99
C LEU A 177 14.21 -6.66 6.44
N ILE A 178 14.03 -6.33 7.72
CA ILE A 178 12.73 -5.84 8.24
C ILE A 178 12.37 -4.50 7.58
N PHE A 179 13.34 -3.62 7.36
CA PHE A 179 13.13 -2.36 6.65
C PHE A 179 12.67 -2.58 5.21
N LEU A 180 13.27 -3.52 4.48
CA LEU A 180 12.84 -3.89 3.13
C LEU A 180 11.45 -4.52 3.14
N TYR A 181 11.13 -5.34 4.14
CA TYR A 181 9.78 -5.88 4.32
C TYR A 181 8.76 -4.76 4.60
N CYS A 182 9.13 -3.75 5.39
CA CYS A 182 8.22 -2.65 5.69
C CYS A 182 8.05 -1.66 4.52
N ASN A 183 9.06 -1.54 3.66
CA ASN A 183 9.10 -0.56 2.56
C ASN A 183 9.57 -1.22 1.26
N PRO A 184 8.75 -2.06 0.61
CA PRO A 184 9.19 -2.85 -0.52
C PRO A 184 9.11 -2.05 -1.83
N PHE A 185 9.93 -0.99 -1.93
CA PHE A 185 10.13 -0.22 -3.16
C PHE A 185 11.44 -0.63 -3.84
N TYR A 186 11.51 -0.53 -5.17
CA TYR A 186 12.73 -0.90 -5.90
C TYR A 186 13.98 -0.09 -5.47
N PRO A 187 13.93 1.25 -5.30
CA PRO A 187 15.09 2.00 -4.80
C PRO A 187 15.47 1.64 -3.36
N VAL A 188 14.51 1.21 -2.55
CA VAL A 188 14.75 0.72 -1.19
C VAL A 188 15.39 -0.66 -1.21
N ALA A 189 14.98 -1.54 -2.13
CA ALA A 189 15.59 -2.84 -2.33
C ALA A 189 17.06 -2.73 -2.76
N THR A 190 17.38 -1.82 -3.69
CA THR A 190 18.77 -1.57 -4.10
C THR A 190 19.60 -0.94 -2.97
N ALA A 191 19.05 0.01 -2.22
CA ALA A 191 19.70 0.56 -1.01
C ALA A 191 20.00 -0.54 0.03
N THR A 192 19.06 -1.46 0.25
CA THR A 192 19.21 -2.58 1.18
C THR A 192 20.29 -3.55 0.71
N CYS A 193 20.40 -3.81 -0.60
CA CYS A 193 21.47 -4.64 -1.15
C CYS A 193 22.86 -4.04 -0.92
N LEU A 194 23.02 -2.72 -1.14
CA LEU A 194 24.26 -2.02 -0.82
C LEU A 194 24.58 -2.06 0.68
N MET A 195 23.56 -1.89 1.53
CA MET A 195 23.72 -1.98 2.97
C MET A 195 24.17 -3.37 3.41
N LEU A 196 23.57 -4.44 2.89
CA LEU A 196 23.97 -5.83 3.16
C LEU A 196 25.42 -6.10 2.74
N LEU A 197 25.87 -5.54 1.62
CA LEU A 197 27.25 -5.64 1.17
C LEU A 197 28.23 -4.85 2.07
N CYS A 198 27.85 -3.66 2.53
CA CYS A 198 28.61 -2.90 3.54
C CYS A 198 28.73 -3.68 4.87
N LEU A 199 27.64 -4.33 5.30
CA LEU A 199 27.63 -5.18 6.49
C LEU A 199 28.51 -6.43 6.31
N PHE A 200 28.52 -7.03 5.11
CA PHE A 200 29.42 -8.13 4.78
C PHE A 200 30.90 -7.72 4.91
N PHE A 201 31.29 -6.55 4.40
CA PHE A 201 32.65 -6.04 4.59
C PHE A 201 32.97 -5.75 6.06
N THR A 202 32.03 -5.15 6.78
CA THR A 202 32.18 -4.86 8.22
C THR A 202 32.38 -6.13 9.03
N ALA A 203 31.59 -7.18 8.78
CA ALA A 203 31.71 -8.47 9.43
C ALA A 203 33.07 -9.16 9.15
N ASN A 204 33.63 -9.03 7.95
CA ASN A 204 34.93 -9.62 7.61
C ASN A 204 36.12 -8.97 8.35
N VAL A 205 35.98 -7.70 8.75
CA VAL A 205 37.00 -6.93 9.48
C VAL A 205 36.73 -6.88 10.98
N TRP A 206 35.62 -7.47 11.44
CA TRP A 206 35.15 -7.44 12.83
C TRP A 206 36.27 -7.69 13.85
N ARG A 207 36.32 -6.86 14.90
CA ARG A 207 37.27 -6.91 16.03
C ARG A 207 38.76 -6.80 15.69
N ARG A 208 39.13 -6.48 14.46
CA ARG A 208 40.53 -6.19 14.11
C ARG A 208 40.91 -4.77 14.52
N ARG A 209 42.16 -4.57 14.94
CA ARG A 209 42.70 -3.25 15.27
C ARG A 209 42.65 -2.34 14.03
N GLY A 210 42.02 -1.17 14.19
CA GLY A 210 41.83 -0.18 13.12
C GLY A 210 40.71 -0.47 12.13
N ALA A 211 39.77 -1.38 12.44
CA ALA A 211 38.68 -1.75 11.53
C ALA A 211 37.88 -0.54 11.02
N VAL A 212 37.42 0.33 11.94
CA VAL A 212 36.62 1.51 11.62
C VAL A 212 37.40 2.50 10.76
N SER A 213 38.67 2.77 11.10
CA SER A 213 39.49 3.73 10.35
C SER A 213 39.78 3.26 8.92
N ILE A 214 39.81 1.95 8.66
CA ILE A 214 40.02 1.41 7.30
C ILE A 214 38.74 1.34 6.49
N LEU A 215 37.61 1.07 7.14
CA LEU A 215 36.31 1.13 6.48
C LEU A 215 36.01 2.57 6.03
N LEU A 216 36.32 3.56 6.87
CA LEU A 216 36.13 4.98 6.55
C LEU A 216 37.19 5.54 5.59
N SER A 217 38.46 5.15 5.73
CA SER A 217 39.53 5.68 4.85
C SER A 217 39.47 5.14 3.42
N ARG A 218 38.78 4.02 3.19
CA ARG A 218 38.56 3.48 1.85
C ARG A 218 37.28 4.06 1.28
N HIS A 219 37.39 4.96 0.31
CA HIS A 219 36.27 5.66 -0.35
C HIS A 219 35.13 4.76 -0.83
N SER A 220 35.37 3.47 -1.10
CA SER A 220 34.35 2.51 -1.55
C SER A 220 33.20 2.28 -0.55
N ALA A 221 33.49 2.14 0.75
CA ALA A 221 32.43 1.83 1.73
C ALA A 221 31.57 3.06 2.09
N PRO A 222 32.14 4.27 2.30
CA PRO A 222 31.37 5.50 2.41
C PRO A 222 30.58 5.82 1.14
N ALA A 223 31.14 5.59 -0.05
CA ALA A 223 30.42 5.79 -1.31
C ALA A 223 29.17 4.91 -1.39
N MET A 224 29.30 3.61 -1.10
CA MET A 224 28.17 2.68 -1.08
C MET A 224 27.08 3.08 -0.08
N LEU A 225 27.45 3.52 1.12
CA LEU A 225 26.49 4.03 2.10
C LEU A 225 25.80 5.31 1.62
N ALA A 226 26.56 6.26 1.06
CA ALA A 226 26.00 7.50 0.53
C ALA A 226 24.97 7.23 -0.57
N ILE A 227 25.27 6.33 -1.51
CA ILE A 227 24.34 5.95 -2.58
C ILE A 227 23.12 5.23 -2.01
N ALA A 228 23.31 4.36 -1.01
CA ALA A 228 22.19 3.70 -0.34
C ALA A 228 21.23 4.71 0.30
N PHE A 229 21.75 5.77 0.94
CA PHE A 229 20.94 6.87 1.43
C PHE A 229 20.18 7.55 0.30
N ILE A 230 20.87 7.97 -0.76
CA ILE A 230 20.21 8.70 -1.84
C ILE A 230 19.15 7.82 -2.54
N CYS A 231 19.40 6.51 -2.69
CA CYS A 231 18.41 5.55 -3.19
C CYS A 231 17.19 5.45 -2.27
N ALA A 232 17.36 5.36 -0.95
CA ALA A 232 16.24 5.33 -0.02
C ALA A 232 15.39 6.61 -0.05
N PHE A 233 16.04 7.78 -0.15
CA PHE A 233 15.37 9.09 -0.30
C PHE A 233 14.68 9.27 -1.65
N SER A 234 15.18 8.64 -2.71
CA SER A 234 14.56 8.70 -4.04
C SER A 234 13.18 8.06 -4.11
N SER A 235 12.88 7.14 -3.19
CA SER A 235 11.56 6.54 -3.05
C SER A 235 10.58 7.50 -2.37
N SER A 236 10.94 8.00 -1.18
CA SER A 236 10.17 9.02 -0.46
C SER A 236 11.00 9.60 0.68
N ILE A 237 10.63 10.80 1.14
CA ILE A 237 11.27 11.44 2.31
C ILE A 237 11.06 10.58 3.56
N ALA A 238 9.86 10.02 3.75
CA ALA A 238 9.55 9.11 4.85
C ALA A 238 10.44 7.85 4.82
N SER A 239 10.60 7.22 3.66
CA SER A 239 11.49 6.07 3.46
C SER A 239 12.95 6.41 3.80
N GLY A 240 13.42 7.61 3.41
CA GLY A 240 14.75 8.09 3.76
C GLY A 240 14.98 8.21 5.27
N PHE A 241 14.03 8.79 6.01
CA PHE A 241 14.11 8.86 7.48
C PHE A 241 14.06 7.48 8.13
N LEU A 242 13.19 6.58 7.65
CA LEU A 242 13.14 5.19 8.13
C LEU A 242 14.45 4.44 7.83
N PHE A 243 15.12 4.74 6.72
CA PHE A 243 16.43 4.18 6.42
C PHE A 243 17.53 4.70 7.36
N ILE A 244 17.51 5.99 7.73
CA ILE A 244 18.41 6.52 8.78
C ILE A 244 18.21 5.77 10.09
N LEU A 245 16.95 5.57 10.51
CA LEU A 245 16.62 4.77 11.70
C LEU A 245 17.10 3.32 11.57
N ALA A 246 16.99 2.72 10.39
CA ALA A 246 17.50 1.38 10.12
C ALA A 246 19.03 1.33 10.26
N VAL A 247 19.76 2.32 9.75
CA VAL A 247 21.23 2.39 9.91
C VAL A 247 21.62 2.55 11.38
N ILE A 248 20.98 3.46 12.12
CA ILE A 248 21.21 3.63 13.56
C ILE A 248 20.92 2.32 14.32
N GLY A 249 19.82 1.66 13.99
CA GLY A 249 19.46 0.37 14.55
C GLY A 249 20.48 -0.72 14.23
N THR A 250 21.02 -0.77 13.00
CA THR A 250 22.08 -1.73 12.63
C THR A 250 23.38 -1.51 13.39
N ILE A 251 23.80 -0.26 13.56
CA ILE A 251 24.97 0.10 14.35
C ILE A 251 24.75 -0.32 15.80
N SER A 252 23.54 -0.08 16.33
CA SER A 252 23.20 -0.51 17.67
C SER A 252 23.22 -2.03 17.83
N SER A 253 22.69 -2.78 16.87
CA SER A 253 22.76 -4.25 16.86
C SER A 253 24.21 -4.75 16.88
N LEU A 254 25.10 -4.13 16.11
CA LEU A 254 26.52 -4.45 16.11
C LEU A 254 27.19 -4.15 17.47
N ILE A 255 26.86 -3.02 18.09
CA ILE A 255 27.36 -2.67 19.43
C ILE A 255 26.88 -3.69 20.47
N LEU A 256 25.60 -4.07 20.43
CA LEU A 256 25.03 -5.09 21.30
C LEU A 256 25.74 -6.44 21.11
N CYS A 257 25.93 -6.85 19.85
CA CYS A 257 26.69 -8.04 19.50
C CYS A 257 28.11 -7.99 20.08
N HIS A 258 28.80 -6.85 19.98
CA HIS A 258 30.13 -6.67 20.55
C HIS A 258 30.12 -6.85 22.07
N LEU A 259 29.14 -6.28 22.77
CA LEU A 259 29.00 -6.38 24.22
C LEU A 259 28.72 -7.80 24.70
N VAL A 260 27.83 -8.51 24.00
CA VAL A 260 27.53 -9.92 24.28
C VAL A 260 28.78 -10.77 24.07
N GLU A 261 29.48 -10.58 22.95
CA GLU A 261 30.71 -11.32 22.71
C GLU A 261 31.83 -10.96 23.72
N ASP A 262 31.91 -9.71 24.21
CA ASP A 262 32.87 -9.30 25.24
C ASP A 262 32.54 -9.96 26.58
N PHE A 263 31.26 -10.02 26.96
CA PHE A 263 30.82 -10.69 28.17
C PHE A 263 31.22 -12.17 28.18
N PHE A 264 31.02 -12.90 27.07
CA PHE A 264 31.44 -14.29 26.96
C PHE A 264 32.97 -14.47 26.92
N ARG A 265 33.72 -13.50 26.39
CA ARG A 265 35.18 -13.54 26.35
C ARG A 265 35.81 -13.24 27.71
N ASN A 266 35.26 -12.30 28.47
CA ASN A 266 35.76 -11.93 29.80
C ASN A 266 35.61 -13.05 30.83
N LYS A 267 34.74 -14.04 30.56
CA LYS A 267 34.65 -15.28 31.35
C LYS A 267 35.77 -16.27 31.08
N LYS A 268 36.56 -16.08 30.01
CA LYS A 268 37.65 -16.98 29.64
C LYS A 268 38.99 -16.45 30.18
N PRO A 269 39.88 -17.33 30.67
CA PRO A 269 41.18 -16.93 31.20
C PRO A 269 42.12 -16.38 30.12
N PHE A 270 41.92 -16.77 28.86
CA PHE A 270 42.70 -16.28 27.71
C PHE A 270 41.78 -15.61 26.67
N VAL A 271 42.10 -14.37 26.30
CA VAL A 271 41.36 -13.58 25.32
C VAL A 271 42.06 -13.65 23.96
N PRO A 272 41.54 -14.41 22.97
CA PRO A 272 42.18 -14.50 21.67
C PRO A 272 42.06 -13.17 20.91
N VAL A 273 43.21 -12.63 20.49
CA VAL A 273 43.34 -11.41 19.67
C VAL A 273 43.73 -11.77 18.25
N TYR A 274 43.15 -11.09 17.26
CA TYR A 274 43.53 -11.28 15.86
C TYR A 274 44.96 -10.80 15.58
N ILE A 275 45.81 -11.72 15.09
CA ILE A 275 47.24 -11.48 14.81
C ILE A 275 47.45 -10.40 13.73
N ARG A 276 46.58 -10.36 12.70
CA ARG A 276 46.69 -9.40 11.59
C ARG A 276 45.77 -8.20 11.79
N SER A 277 46.34 -7.01 11.76
CA SER A 277 45.59 -5.75 11.71
C SER A 277 44.69 -5.69 10.47
N ALA A 278 43.64 -4.88 10.54
CA ALA A 278 42.70 -4.75 9.44
C ALA A 278 43.36 -4.20 8.15
N LYS A 279 44.47 -3.45 8.25
CA LYS A 279 45.16 -2.84 7.08
C LYS A 279 45.70 -3.90 6.11
N ARG A 280 46.09 -5.06 6.65
CA ARG A 280 46.69 -6.17 5.89
C ARG A 280 45.65 -7.17 5.33
N VAL A 281 44.36 -6.86 5.48
CA VAL A 281 43.27 -7.70 4.94
C VAL A 281 42.83 -7.11 3.61
N SER A 282 42.92 -7.90 2.55
CA SER A 282 42.30 -7.54 1.29
C SER A 282 40.77 -7.66 1.42
N LEU A 283 40.08 -6.51 1.49
CA LEU A 283 38.61 -6.49 1.49
C LEU A 283 38.01 -7.07 0.20
N PHE A 284 38.75 -7.01 -0.91
CA PHE A 284 38.28 -7.28 -2.26
C PHE A 284 38.96 -8.51 -2.93
N ALA A 285 39.42 -9.49 -2.16
CA ALA A 285 40.04 -10.69 -2.71
C ALA A 285 39.30 -11.97 -2.31
N GLY A 286 39.46 -13.02 -3.12
CA GLY A 286 38.85 -14.33 -2.90
C GLY A 286 37.32 -14.28 -2.87
N LYS A 287 36.73 -14.83 -1.81
CA LYS A 287 35.28 -14.94 -1.59
C LYS A 287 34.55 -13.58 -1.64
N SER A 288 35.21 -12.49 -1.28
CA SER A 288 34.66 -11.14 -1.34
C SER A 288 34.42 -10.62 -2.77
N PHE A 289 35.11 -11.20 -3.77
CA PHE A 289 34.89 -10.85 -5.16
C PHE A 289 33.59 -11.48 -5.69
N ILE A 290 33.34 -12.74 -5.32
CA ILE A 290 32.11 -13.47 -5.66
C ILE A 290 30.89 -12.78 -5.04
N SER A 291 30.99 -12.33 -3.78
CA SER A 291 29.90 -11.59 -3.12
C SER A 291 29.55 -10.27 -3.82
N MET A 292 30.53 -9.56 -4.40
CA MET A 292 30.25 -8.35 -5.19
C MET A 292 29.45 -8.70 -6.44
N SER A 293 29.84 -9.75 -7.18
CA SER A 293 29.11 -10.20 -8.37
C SER A 293 27.68 -10.62 -8.05
N ILE A 294 27.45 -11.29 -6.92
CA ILE A 294 26.10 -11.68 -6.46
C ILE A 294 25.25 -10.44 -6.19
N VAL A 295 25.79 -9.42 -5.51
CA VAL A 295 25.06 -8.17 -5.22
C VAL A 295 24.78 -7.37 -6.49
N THR A 296 25.75 -7.27 -7.41
CA THR A 296 25.53 -6.65 -8.73
C THR A 296 24.43 -7.37 -9.51
N GLY A 297 24.42 -8.71 -9.49
CA GLY A 297 23.36 -9.51 -10.12
C GLY A 297 21.98 -9.24 -9.54
N ALA A 298 21.87 -9.11 -8.21
CA ALA A 298 20.61 -8.75 -7.54
C ALA A 298 20.10 -7.36 -7.95
N VAL A 299 20.99 -6.37 -8.04
CA VAL A 299 20.63 -5.01 -8.50
C VAL A 299 20.17 -5.02 -9.96
N VAL A 300 20.85 -5.77 -10.85
CA VAL A 300 20.43 -5.95 -12.24
C VAL A 300 19.05 -6.59 -12.33
N LEU A 301 18.78 -7.62 -11.52
CA LEU A 301 17.47 -8.27 -11.47
C LEU A 301 16.37 -7.28 -11.08
N PHE A 302 16.60 -6.42 -10.08
CA PHE A 302 15.64 -5.37 -9.74
C PHE A 302 15.42 -4.37 -10.88
N ILE A 303 16.47 -3.98 -11.60
CA ILE A 303 16.33 -3.10 -12.79
C ILE A 303 15.48 -3.79 -13.87
N ILE A 304 15.73 -5.06 -14.16
CA ILE A 304 14.92 -5.82 -15.14
C ILE A 304 13.46 -5.90 -14.69
N MET A 305 13.20 -6.16 -13.41
CA MET A 305 11.84 -6.19 -12.86
C MET A 305 11.14 -4.84 -12.94
N ILE A 306 11.86 -3.74 -12.73
CA ILE A 306 11.33 -2.39 -12.97
C ILE A 306 10.80 -2.29 -14.41
N PHE A 307 11.59 -2.68 -15.43
CA PHE A 307 11.16 -2.60 -16.83
C PHE A 307 9.97 -3.49 -17.17
N ILE A 308 9.92 -4.71 -16.62
CA ILE A 308 8.79 -5.63 -16.81
C ILE A 308 7.52 -5.07 -16.15
N THR A 309 7.66 -4.43 -14.99
CA THR A 309 6.51 -3.84 -14.28
C THR A 309 6.09 -2.46 -14.81
N SER A 310 6.99 -1.72 -15.47
CA SER A 310 6.69 -0.39 -16.04
C SER A 310 5.96 -0.44 -17.37
N SER A 311 6.02 -1.55 -18.11
CA SER A 311 5.39 -1.65 -19.43
C SER A 311 3.85 -1.61 -19.42
N GLY A 312 3.23 -1.50 -18.24
CA GLY A 312 1.79 -1.31 -18.08
C GLY A 312 1.39 -0.07 -17.24
N SER A 313 2.32 0.84 -16.94
CA SER A 313 2.01 2.05 -16.16
C SER A 313 1.85 3.27 -17.07
N ILE A 314 0.63 3.81 -17.12
CA ILE A 314 0.32 5.01 -17.91
C ILE A 314 1.00 6.25 -17.34
N HIS A 315 1.50 7.09 -18.25
CA HIS A 315 2.07 8.40 -17.98
C HIS A 315 0.96 9.40 -17.64
N THR A 316 0.81 9.75 -16.36
CA THR A 316 -0.05 10.87 -15.95
C THR A 316 0.80 12.11 -15.70
N SER A 317 0.45 13.24 -16.34
CA SER A 317 1.10 14.54 -16.12
C SER A 317 0.81 15.08 -14.70
N SER A 318 1.77 14.84 -13.81
CA SER A 318 2.13 15.70 -12.66
C SER A 318 1.12 16.01 -11.54
N SER A 319 -0.06 15.39 -11.46
CA SER A 319 -0.84 15.39 -10.21
C SER A 319 -1.08 13.95 -9.76
N LYS A 320 -0.88 13.67 -8.46
CA LYS A 320 -1.26 12.38 -7.89
C LYS A 320 -2.76 12.23 -8.09
N LEU A 321 -3.18 11.32 -8.96
CA LEU A 321 -4.60 11.02 -9.14
C LEU A 321 -5.16 10.53 -7.80
N LEU A 322 -6.26 11.14 -7.41
CA LEU A 322 -6.95 10.90 -6.15
C LEU A 322 -8.27 10.23 -6.48
N PHE A 323 -8.42 8.99 -6.05
CA PHE A 323 -9.57 8.17 -6.32
C PHE A 323 -10.39 7.94 -5.05
N PRO A 324 -11.72 7.80 -5.15
CA PRO A 324 -12.55 7.36 -4.04
C PRO A 324 -12.06 6.02 -3.50
N GLY A 325 -11.91 5.93 -2.19
CA GLY A 325 -11.47 4.72 -1.50
C GLY A 325 -11.69 4.80 0.01
N LYS A 326 -11.25 3.77 0.74
CA LYS A 326 -11.29 3.78 2.20
C LYS A 326 -10.21 4.71 2.76
N ALA A 327 -10.63 5.72 3.52
CA ALA A 327 -9.78 6.68 4.18
C ALA A 327 -9.89 6.60 5.71
N TYR A 328 -8.94 7.23 6.41
CA TYR A 328 -9.00 7.37 7.88
C TYR A 328 -9.88 8.54 8.32
N ILE A 329 -10.05 9.55 7.47
CA ILE A 329 -10.84 10.75 7.72
C ILE A 329 -11.92 10.80 6.65
N ALA A 330 -13.17 10.95 7.07
CA ALA A 330 -14.32 11.03 6.18
C ALA A 330 -14.26 12.35 5.40
N GLU A 331 -14.54 12.28 4.11
CA GLU A 331 -14.69 13.47 3.27
C GLU A 331 -16.17 13.71 2.97
N ASP A 332 -16.64 14.94 3.21
CA ASP A 332 -18.06 15.30 3.11
C ASP A 332 -18.66 15.10 1.71
N SER A 333 -17.81 15.05 0.68
CA SER A 333 -18.19 14.90 -0.72
C SER A 333 -18.50 13.46 -1.13
N LEU A 334 -18.06 12.46 -0.36
CA LEU A 334 -18.27 11.04 -0.64
C LEU A 334 -19.33 10.44 0.29
N PRO A 335 -20.08 9.42 -0.17
CA PRO A 335 -21.14 8.81 0.63
C PRO A 335 -20.55 8.03 1.81
N GLN A 336 -21.21 8.11 2.97
CA GLN A 336 -20.93 7.29 4.15
C GLN A 336 -22.12 6.36 4.45
N PHE A 337 -21.91 5.31 5.24
CA PHE A 337 -23.02 4.45 5.67
C PHE A 337 -24.03 5.18 6.55
N GLU A 338 -23.58 6.10 7.42
CA GLU A 338 -24.52 6.91 8.21
C GLU A 338 -25.39 7.80 7.32
N ASP A 339 -24.83 8.39 6.26
CA ASP A 339 -25.60 9.15 5.28
C ASP A 339 -26.62 8.26 4.55
N TYR A 340 -26.26 7.00 4.26
CA TYR A 340 -27.14 6.02 3.63
C TYR A 340 -28.29 5.59 4.55
N TYR A 341 -28.01 5.33 5.83
CA TYR A 341 -29.03 4.97 6.83
C TYR A 341 -30.02 6.11 7.05
N GLN A 342 -29.53 7.33 7.22
CA GLN A 342 -30.38 8.51 7.37
C GLN A 342 -31.22 8.77 6.12
N TRP A 343 -30.62 8.62 4.94
CA TRP A 343 -31.35 8.72 3.70
C TRP A 343 -32.46 7.67 3.63
N ASN A 344 -32.16 6.38 3.85
CA ASN A 344 -33.15 5.31 3.77
C ASN A 344 -34.27 5.49 4.80
N TRP A 345 -33.93 5.92 6.03
CA TRP A 345 -34.91 6.31 7.05
C TRP A 345 -35.84 7.41 6.54
N ASN A 346 -35.29 8.47 5.95
CA ASN A 346 -36.10 9.55 5.40
C ASN A 346 -37.00 9.08 4.26
N VAL A 347 -36.53 8.20 3.37
CA VAL A 347 -37.38 7.65 2.30
C VAL A 347 -38.53 6.83 2.86
N MET A 348 -38.24 5.89 3.77
CA MET A 348 -39.25 4.99 4.35
C MET A 348 -40.27 5.74 5.18
N THR A 349 -39.87 6.81 5.87
CA THR A 349 -40.75 7.53 6.80
C THR A 349 -41.40 8.78 6.20
N ALA A 350 -40.94 9.28 5.04
CA ALA A 350 -41.46 10.50 4.44
C ALA A 350 -42.99 10.54 4.25
N PRO A 351 -43.68 9.46 3.83
CA PRO A 351 -45.15 9.48 3.72
C PRO A 351 -45.87 9.61 5.06
N TYR A 352 -45.22 9.21 6.15
CA TYR A 352 -45.83 9.04 7.46
C TYR A 352 -45.47 10.17 8.43
N LYS A 353 -44.56 11.08 8.04
CA LYS A 353 -44.19 12.26 8.81
C LYS A 353 -45.21 13.38 8.61
N SER A 354 -45.60 14.03 9.70
CA SER A 354 -46.47 15.20 9.65
C SER A 354 -45.75 16.37 8.98
N LEU A 355 -46.37 16.97 7.96
CA LEU A 355 -45.89 18.19 7.31
C LEU A 355 -45.86 19.41 8.25
N ASN A 356 -46.61 19.34 9.36
CA ASN A 356 -46.70 20.41 10.37
C ASN A 356 -45.74 20.19 11.55
N GLY A 357 -44.96 19.11 11.55
CA GLY A 357 -43.93 18.85 12.56
C GLY A 357 -42.65 19.63 12.27
N ASP A 358 -41.85 19.91 13.30
CA ASP A 358 -40.52 20.51 13.13
C ASP A 358 -39.62 19.60 12.29
N ILE A 359 -39.49 19.90 10.99
CA ILE A 359 -38.67 19.18 10.00
C ILE A 359 -37.18 19.10 10.42
N SER A 360 -36.76 19.91 11.40
CA SER A 360 -35.39 20.03 11.89
C SER A 360 -34.98 18.93 12.88
N LYS A 361 -35.92 18.15 13.43
CA LYS A 361 -35.61 16.99 14.29
C LYS A 361 -36.01 15.72 13.55
N ALA A 362 -35.01 14.92 13.18
CA ALA A 362 -35.28 13.55 12.79
C ALA A 362 -35.92 12.85 14.00
N GLU A 363 -37.24 12.63 13.94
CA GLU A 363 -37.90 11.83 14.96
C GLU A 363 -37.38 10.39 14.81
N ASP A 364 -36.75 9.89 15.87
CA ASP A 364 -36.18 8.54 15.94
C ASP A 364 -37.29 7.46 15.96
N THR A 365 -38.56 7.86 16.07
CA THR A 365 -39.71 6.96 16.09
C THR A 365 -40.86 7.59 15.32
N VAL A 366 -41.39 6.88 14.34
CA VAL A 366 -42.55 7.29 13.55
C VAL A 366 -43.65 6.27 13.75
N ALA A 367 -44.79 6.70 14.28
CA ALA A 367 -45.97 5.87 14.47
C ALA A 367 -47.06 6.28 13.48
N PHE A 368 -47.62 5.31 12.75
CA PHE A 368 -48.72 5.54 11.83
C PHE A 368 -49.78 4.44 11.93
N SER A 369 -51.04 4.80 11.75
CA SER A 369 -52.15 3.85 11.73
C SER A 369 -52.29 3.25 10.33
N SER A 370 -52.25 1.93 10.25
CA SER A 370 -52.63 1.16 9.06
C SER A 370 -53.96 0.45 9.32
N PHE A 371 -54.78 0.33 8.29
CA PHE A 371 -56.07 -0.35 8.39
C PHE A 371 -55.97 -1.69 7.68
N VAL A 372 -56.06 -2.78 8.44
CA VAL A 372 -55.99 -4.15 7.90
C VAL A 372 -57.36 -4.80 8.02
N GLU A 373 -57.86 -5.28 6.88
CA GLU A 373 -59.09 -6.06 6.83
C GLU A 373 -58.80 -7.49 7.32
N ASN A 374 -59.58 -7.93 8.31
CA ASN A 374 -59.46 -9.27 8.83
C ASN A 374 -60.16 -10.26 7.88
N GLU A 375 -59.40 -11.11 7.18
CA GLU A 375 -59.88 -11.97 6.07
C GLU A 375 -61.07 -12.87 6.44
N GLN A 376 -61.28 -13.16 7.72
CA GLN A 376 -62.32 -14.06 8.21
C GLN A 376 -63.62 -13.33 8.61
N THR A 377 -63.56 -12.05 8.93
CA THR A 377 -64.71 -11.28 9.47
C THR A 377 -65.08 -10.06 8.65
N GLY A 378 -64.23 -9.63 7.71
CA GLY A 378 -64.45 -8.42 6.89
C GLY A 378 -64.43 -7.12 7.70
N ILE A 379 -64.03 -7.18 8.97
CA ILE A 379 -63.93 -6.02 9.85
C ILE A 379 -62.57 -5.37 9.63
N ILE A 380 -62.59 -4.08 9.28
CA ILE A 380 -61.38 -3.26 9.18
C ILE A 380 -60.92 -2.91 10.59
N SER A 381 -59.72 -3.38 10.95
CA SER A 381 -59.10 -3.10 12.25
C SER A 381 -57.97 -2.10 12.09
N GLU A 382 -57.90 -1.12 12.98
CA GLU A 382 -56.79 -0.17 13.05
C GLU A 382 -55.60 -0.84 13.75
N GLN A 383 -54.46 -0.89 13.07
CA GLN A 383 -53.19 -1.36 13.59
C GLN A 383 -52.18 -0.20 13.58
N THR A 384 -51.70 0.19 14.76
CA THR A 384 -50.63 1.19 14.88
C THR A 384 -49.27 0.54 14.60
N ASN A 385 -48.65 0.91 13.49
CA ASN A 385 -47.30 0.49 13.17
C ASN A 385 -46.31 1.52 13.71
N ILE A 386 -45.23 1.04 14.33
CA ILE A 386 -44.18 1.87 14.90
C ILE A 386 -42.88 1.52 14.19
N MET A 387 -42.30 2.49 13.48
CA MET A 387 -40.95 2.40 12.93
C MET A 387 -39.99 3.11 13.87
N LYS A 388 -38.80 2.55 14.08
CA LYS A 388 -37.73 3.15 14.90
C LYS A 388 -36.42 3.20 14.14
N TYR A 389 -35.66 4.28 14.34
CA TYR A 389 -34.29 4.40 13.86
C TYR A 389 -33.32 3.79 14.89
N ASP A 390 -33.32 2.47 15.00
CA ASP A 390 -32.48 1.71 15.92
C ASP A 390 -31.40 0.89 15.17
N ASN A 391 -30.62 0.12 15.94
CA ASN A 391 -29.60 -0.75 15.35
C ASN A 391 -30.21 -1.87 14.51
N ASP A 392 -31.43 -2.31 14.82
CA ASP A 392 -32.12 -3.35 14.05
C ASP A 392 -32.49 -2.80 12.65
N PHE A 393 -33.00 -1.56 12.58
CA PHE A 393 -33.21 -0.87 11.31
C PHE A 393 -31.90 -0.73 10.50
N ARG A 394 -30.80 -0.33 11.14
CA ARG A 394 -29.50 -0.20 10.46
C ARG A 394 -29.04 -1.55 9.89
N GLN A 395 -29.19 -2.62 10.65
CA GLN A 395 -28.85 -3.97 10.22
C GLN A 395 -29.72 -4.43 9.05
N ASP A 396 -31.04 -4.23 9.12
CA ASP A 396 -31.97 -4.56 8.05
C ASP A 396 -31.65 -3.81 6.75
N VAL A 397 -31.32 -2.52 6.85
CA VAL A 397 -30.88 -1.72 5.70
C VAL A 397 -29.56 -2.26 5.15
N TYR A 398 -28.59 -2.56 6.01
CA TYR A 398 -27.29 -3.12 5.58
C TYR A 398 -27.45 -4.48 4.87
N ASP A 399 -28.35 -5.34 5.36
CA ASP A 399 -28.64 -6.65 4.77
C ASP A 399 -29.50 -6.55 3.51
N SER A 400 -30.29 -5.48 3.36
CA SER A 400 -31.04 -5.21 2.12
C SER A 400 -30.15 -4.91 0.92
N ILE A 401 -28.92 -4.43 1.13
CA ILE A 401 -27.95 -4.12 0.07
C ILE A 401 -27.65 -5.35 -0.81
N ASP A 402 -27.58 -6.55 -0.19
CA ASP A 402 -27.31 -7.79 -0.93
C ASP A 402 -28.50 -8.20 -1.82
N LYS A 403 -29.71 -7.76 -1.46
CA LYS A 403 -30.95 -8.05 -2.20
C LYS A 403 -31.17 -7.11 -3.38
N LEU A 404 -30.33 -6.09 -3.57
CA LEU A 404 -30.43 -5.17 -4.70
C LEU A 404 -30.20 -5.92 -6.03
N GLN A 405 -31.08 -5.68 -7.00
CA GLN A 405 -31.10 -6.40 -8.29
C GLN A 405 -29.97 -5.98 -9.25
N PHE A 406 -29.27 -4.89 -8.95
CA PHE A 406 -28.22 -4.31 -9.78
C PHE A 406 -26.91 -4.18 -8.99
N ASP A 407 -25.80 -3.98 -9.70
CA ASP A 407 -24.49 -3.77 -9.08
C ASP A 407 -24.31 -2.31 -8.69
N SER A 408 -24.27 -2.07 -7.38
CA SER A 408 -24.40 -0.75 -6.81
C SER A 408 -23.17 -0.34 -6.00
N VAL A 409 -22.98 0.98 -5.84
CA VAL A 409 -21.95 1.55 -4.97
C VAL A 409 -22.08 1.04 -3.53
N GLU A 410 -23.28 0.76 -3.07
CA GLU A 410 -23.55 0.24 -1.73
C GLU A 410 -22.99 -1.17 -1.56
N LYS A 411 -23.05 -2.02 -2.59
CA LYS A 411 -22.36 -3.33 -2.59
C LYS A 411 -20.85 -3.18 -2.53
N LEU A 412 -20.30 -2.19 -3.24
CA LEU A 412 -18.87 -1.83 -3.16
C LEU A 412 -18.50 -1.39 -1.74
N MET A 413 -19.27 -0.48 -1.13
CA MET A 413 -19.06 -0.03 0.26
C MET A 413 -19.18 -1.18 1.25
N LYS A 414 -20.19 -2.05 1.09
CA LYS A 414 -20.43 -3.22 1.94
C LYS A 414 -19.23 -4.18 1.92
N SER A 415 -18.57 -4.32 0.76
CA SER A 415 -17.37 -5.15 0.63
C SER A 415 -16.18 -4.71 1.49
N GLU A 416 -16.14 -3.44 1.94
CA GLU A 416 -15.10 -2.91 2.82
C GLU A 416 -15.36 -3.15 4.32
N GLY A 417 -16.62 -3.43 4.69
CA GLY A 417 -17.12 -3.59 6.06
C GLY A 417 -17.95 -2.41 6.55
N GLU A 418 -18.63 -2.57 7.69
CA GLU A 418 -19.50 -1.55 8.31
C GLU A 418 -18.75 -0.27 8.71
N ASP A 419 -17.48 -0.39 9.14
CA ASP A 419 -16.58 0.74 9.45
C ASP A 419 -16.01 1.42 8.18
N PHE A 420 -16.80 1.49 7.11
CA PHE A 420 -16.39 2.17 5.89
C PHE A 420 -16.37 3.68 6.12
N CYS A 421 -15.25 4.29 5.75
CA CYS A 421 -15.04 5.73 5.79
C CYS A 421 -14.54 6.16 4.41
N GLY A 422 -15.40 6.81 3.64
CA GLY A 422 -15.10 7.26 2.28
C GLY A 422 -14.22 8.51 2.26
N GLY A 423 -13.14 8.48 1.48
CA GLY A 423 -12.28 9.64 1.22
C GLY A 423 -11.51 9.50 -0.09
N TYR A 424 -10.96 10.60 -0.60
CA TYR A 424 -10.08 10.53 -1.76
C TYR A 424 -8.68 10.08 -1.35
N THR A 425 -8.26 8.92 -1.85
CA THR A 425 -6.94 8.34 -1.60
C THR A 425 -6.10 8.39 -2.87
N ALA A 426 -4.82 8.72 -2.72
CA ALA A 426 -3.89 8.56 -3.83
C ALA A 426 -3.64 7.08 -4.02
N THR A 427 -3.89 6.54 -5.21
CA THR A 427 -3.30 5.24 -5.55
C THR A 427 -1.79 5.42 -5.46
N SER A 428 -1.20 4.81 -4.44
CA SER A 428 0.22 4.45 -4.48
C SER A 428 0.37 3.30 -5.46
N SER A 429 0.01 3.54 -6.73
CA SER A 429 0.46 2.69 -7.80
C SER A 429 1.99 2.61 -7.68
N TYR A 430 2.57 1.53 -8.19
CA TYR A 430 4.01 1.45 -8.41
C TYR A 430 4.38 2.52 -9.44
N GLN A 431 4.28 3.79 -9.06
CA GLN A 431 4.84 4.90 -9.79
C GLN A 431 6.32 4.71 -9.61
N ILE A 432 6.86 3.95 -10.55
CA ILE A 432 8.26 3.83 -10.80
C ILE A 432 8.72 5.26 -11.07
N ASN A 433 9.16 5.91 -10.01
CA ASN A 433 9.64 7.28 -10.09
C ASN A 433 10.85 7.26 -11.02
N LEU A 434 10.82 8.02 -12.12
CA LEU A 434 11.94 8.13 -13.06
C LEU A 434 13.25 8.42 -12.31
N PHE A 435 13.16 9.26 -11.27
CA PHE A 435 14.30 9.53 -10.38
C PHE A 435 14.79 8.26 -9.67
N GLY A 436 13.88 7.43 -9.13
CA GLY A 436 14.21 6.15 -8.53
C GLY A 436 14.87 5.16 -9.52
N ILE A 437 14.44 5.14 -10.79
CA ILE A 437 15.09 4.35 -11.85
C ILE A 437 16.53 4.83 -12.06
N ILE A 438 16.70 6.14 -12.24
CA ILE A 438 18.02 6.77 -12.43
C ILE A 438 18.95 6.40 -11.27
N MET A 439 18.44 6.42 -10.03
CA MET A 439 19.24 6.04 -8.86
C MET A 439 19.60 4.55 -8.82
N CYS A 440 18.70 3.66 -9.28
CA CYS A 440 19.04 2.23 -9.42
C CYS A 440 20.15 2.01 -10.45
N PHE A 441 20.13 2.72 -11.58
CA PHE A 441 21.22 2.70 -12.56
C PHE A 441 22.52 3.27 -12.01
N LEU A 442 22.46 4.38 -11.29
CA LEU A 442 23.63 4.98 -10.64
C LEU A 442 24.26 4.02 -9.62
N CYS A 443 23.43 3.29 -8.87
CA CYS A 443 23.87 2.19 -7.99
C CYS A 443 24.61 1.10 -8.78
N LEU A 444 24.07 0.66 -9.92
CA LEU A 444 24.72 -0.33 -10.79
C LEU A 444 26.08 0.17 -11.29
N PHE A 445 26.16 1.40 -11.80
CA PHE A 445 27.40 1.97 -12.32
C PHE A 445 28.50 2.03 -11.26
N ILE A 446 28.15 2.32 -10.00
CA ILE A 446 29.14 2.40 -8.92
C ILE A 446 29.60 1.01 -8.48
N LEU A 447 28.70 0.03 -8.44
CA LEU A 447 29.09 -1.37 -8.20
C LEU A 447 30.04 -1.88 -9.30
N LEU A 448 29.74 -1.56 -10.56
CA LEU A 448 30.61 -1.88 -11.71
C LEU A 448 31.95 -1.14 -11.60
N PHE A 449 31.96 0.14 -11.25
CA PHE A 449 33.19 0.91 -11.08
C PHE A 449 34.10 0.32 -10.00
N ILE A 450 33.52 -0.08 -8.85
CA ILE A 450 34.26 -0.77 -7.79
C ILE A 450 34.78 -2.11 -8.29
N TYR A 451 33.96 -2.87 -9.02
CA TYR A 451 34.33 -4.16 -9.60
C TYR A 451 35.50 -4.04 -10.59
N PHE A 452 35.44 -3.11 -11.54
CA PHE A 452 36.53 -2.86 -12.50
C PHE A 452 37.80 -2.35 -11.81
N SER A 453 37.68 -1.45 -10.83
CA SER A 453 38.82 -0.96 -10.05
C SER A 453 39.56 -2.10 -9.33
N ILE A 454 38.84 -3.12 -8.87
CA ILE A 454 39.42 -4.31 -8.23
C ILE A 454 40.16 -5.19 -9.26
N ILE A 455 39.59 -5.37 -10.46
CA ILE A 455 40.20 -6.14 -11.54
C ILE A 455 41.50 -5.48 -11.99
N ILE A 456 41.47 -4.18 -12.28
CA ILE A 456 42.65 -3.41 -12.71
C ILE A 456 43.76 -3.52 -11.66
N ARG A 457 43.42 -3.39 -10.36
CA ARG A 457 44.40 -3.52 -9.27
C ARG A 457 44.97 -4.93 -9.11
N LYS A 458 44.23 -5.98 -9.50
CA LYS A 458 44.78 -7.35 -9.57
C LYS A 458 45.67 -7.55 -10.79
N GLY A 459 45.37 -6.90 -11.92
CA GLY A 459 46.17 -6.94 -13.13
C GLY A 459 47.52 -6.24 -13.00
N ILE A 460 47.59 -5.12 -12.24
CA ILE A 460 48.84 -4.37 -12.02
C ILE A 460 49.79 -5.05 -11.01
N ASN A 461 49.29 -5.97 -10.16
CA ASN A 461 50.09 -6.69 -9.16
C ASN A 461 50.46 -8.13 -9.59
N LYS A 462 50.17 -8.50 -10.83
CA LYS A 462 50.76 -9.65 -11.52
C LYS A 462 51.81 -9.12 -12.48
#